data_AF-A0A134ABH7-F1
#
_entry.id   AF-A0A134ABH7-F1
#
_cell.length_a   1.000
_cell.length_b   1.000
_cell.length_c   1.000
_cell.angle_alpha   90.00
_cell.angle_beta   90.00
_cell.angle_gamma   90.00
#
_symmetry.space_group_name_H-M   'P 1'
#
loop_
_entity.id
_entity.type
_entity.pdbx_description
1 polymer ?
#
loop_
_entity_poly.entity_id
_entity_poly.type
_entity_poly.pdbx_seq_one_letter_code
_entity_poly.pdbx_strand_id
1 'polypeptide(L)'
;MSQNSLQAQNKIVDFVDVKSKLMHRFLYHCDSSAMQILLNLYDLEEKIHNIFPSYVSMKNLKRDILYFLRRKDNRSLFAGSLTDAIYDDVNRFELAMYLAGYRQGLNEVAKANELEVLALEEFDIGSMFERRILYQYDIRCDAVEAFYKRCIASHVHGYGEDLVREQAARFSRYILKRKVYTLNHYVDRQLQVNFQSPKNPYRESNYTLSQQELAGLNRKLKKFIYRDGLRIYCSAYWCGINDLVLRRYHP
;
A
#
# COMPACT_ATOMS: atom_id res chain seq x y z
N MET A 1 4.48 -6.16 -57.06
CA MET A 1 5.75 -5.62 -56.53
C MET A 1 5.39 -4.52 -55.55
N SER A 2 5.86 -4.69 -54.32
CA SER A 2 5.32 -4.13 -53.07
C SER A 2 5.71 -2.68 -52.83
N GLN A 3 4.73 -1.77 -52.81
CA GLN A 3 4.80 -0.43 -52.21
C GLN A 3 4.21 -0.46 -50.79
N ASN A 4 4.64 -1.41 -49.95
CA ASN A 4 4.19 -1.53 -48.55
C ASN A 4 5.38 -1.61 -47.60
N SER A 5 6.21 -0.58 -47.60
CA SER A 5 7.30 -0.48 -46.63
C SER A 5 7.41 0.93 -46.09
N LEU A 6 7.29 1.03 -44.76
CA LEU A 6 7.80 2.12 -43.91
C LEU A 6 6.87 3.30 -43.61
N GLN A 7 5.58 3.03 -43.35
CA GLN A 7 4.89 3.81 -42.31
C GLN A 7 5.09 3.11 -40.97
N ALA A 8 6.31 3.24 -40.43
CA ALA A 8 6.58 2.96 -39.04
C ALA A 8 5.72 3.91 -38.21
N GLN A 9 4.65 3.38 -37.63
CA GLN A 9 3.86 4.04 -36.61
C GLN A 9 4.78 4.30 -35.40
N ASN A 10 5.46 5.45 -35.39
CA ASN A 10 5.98 6.05 -34.17
C ASN A 10 4.79 6.47 -33.32
N LYS A 11 4.14 5.49 -32.66
CA LYS A 11 3.30 5.76 -31.50
C LYS A 11 4.22 6.35 -30.45
N ILE A 12 4.09 7.64 -30.21
CA ILE A 12 4.62 8.30 -29.01
C ILE A 12 4.08 7.47 -27.84
N VAL A 13 4.97 6.72 -27.20
CA VAL A 13 4.63 5.93 -26.03
C VAL A 13 4.42 6.92 -24.89
N ASP A 14 3.18 7.07 -24.46
CA ASP A 14 2.87 7.89 -23.28
C ASP A 14 3.40 7.16 -22.03
N PHE A 15 4.47 7.69 -21.45
CA PHE A 15 5.12 7.13 -20.26
C PHE A 15 4.16 7.07 -19.06
N VAL A 16 3.14 7.93 -18.98
CA VAL A 16 2.10 7.88 -17.94
C VAL A 16 1.25 6.61 -18.08
N ASP A 17 0.93 6.25 -19.32
CA ASP A 17 0.20 5.02 -19.65
C ASP A 17 1.06 3.78 -19.36
N VAL A 18 2.37 3.84 -19.64
CA VAL A 18 3.31 2.75 -19.30
C VAL A 18 3.41 2.51 -17.79
N LYS A 19 3.65 3.55 -16.98
CA LYS A 19 3.71 3.45 -15.52
C LYS A 19 2.42 2.88 -14.93
N SER A 20 1.27 3.34 -15.43
CA SER A 20 -0.05 2.88 -15.01
C SER A 20 -0.28 1.40 -15.34
N LYS A 21 0.13 0.95 -16.53
CA LYS A 21 0.06 -0.46 -16.95
C LYS A 21 0.97 -1.36 -16.12
N LEU A 22 2.21 -0.93 -15.84
CA LEU A 22 3.14 -1.67 -14.99
C LEU A 22 2.60 -1.81 -13.57
N MET A 23 2.08 -0.73 -12.99
CA MET A 23 1.43 -0.76 -11.67
C MET A 23 0.23 -1.72 -11.65
N HIS A 24 -0.60 -1.70 -12.69
CA HIS A 24 -1.74 -2.62 -12.80
C HIS A 24 -1.28 -4.09 -12.87
N ARG A 25 -0.27 -4.40 -13.68
CA ARG A 25 0.32 -5.75 -13.77
C ARG A 25 0.87 -6.22 -12.43
N PHE A 26 1.63 -5.36 -11.75
CA PHE A 26 2.17 -5.65 -10.44
C PHE A 26 1.08 -5.96 -9.42
N LEU A 27 0.06 -5.11 -9.31
CA LEU A 27 -1.01 -5.25 -8.32
C LEU A 27 -1.92 -6.44 -8.58
N TYR A 28 -2.37 -6.64 -9.82
CA TYR A 28 -3.46 -7.56 -10.11
C TYR A 28 -3.02 -8.87 -10.79
N HIS A 29 -1.81 -8.92 -11.36
CA HIS A 29 -1.28 -10.10 -12.05
C HIS A 29 -0.05 -10.72 -11.37
N CYS A 30 0.32 -10.24 -10.17
CA CYS A 30 1.48 -10.75 -9.41
C CYS A 30 2.79 -10.66 -10.19
N ASP A 31 2.92 -9.69 -11.08
CA ASP A 31 4.07 -9.52 -11.95
C ASP A 31 5.17 -8.72 -11.24
N SER A 32 6.12 -9.42 -10.63
CA SER A 32 7.27 -8.80 -9.95
C SER A 32 8.21 -8.09 -10.92
N SER A 33 8.28 -8.53 -12.18
CA SER A 33 9.10 -7.88 -13.20
C SER A 33 8.54 -6.50 -13.55
N ALA A 34 7.21 -6.37 -13.60
CA ALA A 34 6.56 -5.09 -13.78
C ALA A 34 6.93 -4.07 -12.69
N MET A 35 7.13 -4.53 -11.45
CA MET A 35 7.59 -3.68 -10.35
C MET A 35 9.04 -3.24 -10.53
N GLN A 36 9.94 -4.15 -10.88
CA GLN A 36 11.35 -3.81 -11.11
C GLN A 36 11.50 -2.78 -12.22
N ILE A 37 10.79 -2.97 -13.33
CA ILE A 37 10.76 -2.00 -14.43
C ILE A 37 10.20 -0.66 -13.95
N LEU A 38 9.11 -0.68 -13.17
CA LEU A 38 8.51 0.54 -12.65
C LEU A 38 9.45 1.32 -11.72
N LEU A 39 10.16 0.63 -10.82
CA LEU A 39 11.15 1.24 -9.93
C LEU A 39 12.31 1.85 -10.73
N ASN A 40 12.82 1.13 -11.73
CA ASN A 40 13.88 1.65 -12.58
C ASN A 40 13.42 2.89 -13.38
N LEU A 41 12.17 2.93 -13.83
CA LEU A 41 11.61 4.12 -14.47
C LEU A 41 11.52 5.30 -13.51
N TYR A 42 11.11 5.07 -12.26
CA TYR A 42 11.07 6.12 -11.23
C TYR A 42 12.47 6.62 -10.84
N ASP A 43 13.45 5.72 -10.80
CA ASP A 43 14.84 6.05 -10.55
C ASP A 43 15.42 6.93 -11.67
N LEU A 44 15.19 6.55 -12.93
CA LEU A 44 15.72 7.26 -14.10
C LEU A 44 15.04 8.60 -14.37
N GLU A 45 13.70 8.66 -14.29
CA GLU A 45 12.95 9.87 -14.69
C GLU A 45 12.71 10.84 -13.53
N GLU A 46 12.41 10.30 -12.35
CA GLU A 46 11.92 11.08 -11.21
C GLU A 46 12.97 11.11 -10.06
N LYS A 47 14.14 10.51 -10.24
CA LYS A 47 15.24 10.38 -9.25
C LYS A 47 14.76 9.85 -7.89
N ILE A 48 13.76 8.97 -7.88
CA ILE A 48 13.18 8.43 -6.65
C ILE A 48 14.11 7.35 -6.08
N HIS A 49 15.02 7.74 -5.19
CA HIS A 49 15.98 6.83 -4.58
C HIS A 49 15.54 6.28 -3.20
N ASN A 50 14.64 7.00 -2.50
CA ASN A 50 14.31 6.75 -1.09
C ASN A 50 12.92 6.13 -0.91
N ILE A 51 12.74 4.91 -1.41
CA ILE A 51 11.46 4.18 -1.29
C ILE A 51 11.47 3.32 -0.03
N PHE A 52 10.76 3.75 1.01
CA PHE A 52 10.70 3.05 2.30
C PHE A 52 9.25 2.81 2.79
N PRO A 53 8.47 1.97 2.10
CA PRO A 53 7.20 1.47 2.65
C PRO A 53 7.44 0.75 3.98
N SER A 54 6.48 0.90 4.89
CA SER A 54 6.63 0.44 6.28
C SER A 54 6.45 -1.07 6.47
N TYR A 55 5.74 -1.73 5.56
CA TYR A 55 5.32 -3.13 5.60
C TYR A 55 4.67 -3.57 6.93
N VAL A 56 4.05 -2.64 7.66
CA VAL A 56 3.36 -2.91 8.94
C VAL A 56 1.88 -3.24 8.77
N SER A 57 1.34 -3.10 7.56
CA SER A 57 -0.08 -3.31 7.23
C SER A 57 -0.58 -4.68 7.70
N MET A 58 0.18 -5.73 7.43
CA MET A 58 -0.20 -7.11 7.78
C MET A 58 -0.26 -7.34 9.29
N LYS A 59 0.66 -6.75 10.06
CA LYS A 59 0.66 -6.84 11.53
C LYS A 59 -0.62 -6.22 12.11
N ASN A 60 -0.99 -5.04 11.61
CA ASN A 60 -2.21 -4.34 12.03
C ASN A 60 -3.48 -5.08 11.59
N LEU A 61 -3.49 -5.62 10.36
CA LEU A 61 -4.60 -6.37 9.82
C LEU A 61 -4.86 -7.66 10.60
N LYS A 62 -3.81 -8.43 10.92
CA LYS A 62 -3.92 -9.66 11.71
C LYS A 62 -4.57 -9.40 13.07
N ARG A 63 -4.20 -8.29 13.73
CA ARG A 63 -4.85 -7.85 14.98
C ARG A 63 -6.33 -7.55 14.79
N ASP A 64 -6.70 -6.85 13.72
CA ASP A 64 -8.10 -6.52 13.41
C ASP A 64 -8.93 -7.78 13.09
N ILE A 65 -8.35 -8.78 12.42
CA ILE A 65 -8.99 -10.07 12.12
C ILE A 65 -9.22 -10.87 13.42
N LEU A 66 -8.21 -10.98 14.28
CA LEU A 66 -8.31 -11.67 15.58
C LEU A 66 -9.38 -11.04 16.48
N TYR A 67 -9.50 -9.71 16.45
CA TYR A 67 -10.53 -9.00 17.18
C TYR A 67 -11.93 -9.26 16.60
N PHE A 68 -12.07 -9.27 15.27
CA PHE A 68 -13.33 -9.60 14.61
C PHE A 68 -13.80 -11.02 14.96
N LEU A 69 -12.87 -11.99 14.99
CA LEU A 69 -13.14 -13.39 15.31
C LEU A 69 -13.10 -13.72 16.81
N ARG A 70 -13.20 -12.73 17.71
CA ARG A 70 -13.04 -12.94 19.17
C ARG A 70 -13.96 -13.99 19.80
N ARG A 71 -15.09 -14.32 19.17
CA ARG A 71 -16.06 -15.31 19.64
C ARG A 71 -15.84 -16.71 19.04
N LYS A 72 -14.79 -16.91 18.24
CA LYS A 72 -14.43 -18.19 17.64
C LYS A 72 -13.23 -18.79 18.37
N ASP A 73 -13.37 -20.04 18.80
CA ASP A 73 -12.28 -20.77 19.47
C ASP A 73 -11.06 -20.89 18.55
N ASN A 74 -11.30 -21.17 17.26
CA ASN A 74 -10.27 -21.37 16.24
C ASN A 74 -9.86 -20.07 15.52
N ARG A 75 -10.05 -18.92 16.15
CA ARG A 75 -9.78 -17.60 15.53
C ARG A 75 -8.33 -17.42 15.07
N SER A 76 -7.36 -18.01 15.78
CA SER A 76 -5.94 -17.92 15.43
C SER A 76 -5.65 -18.64 14.11
N LEU A 77 -6.26 -19.80 13.88
CA LEU A 77 -6.13 -20.58 12.65
C LEU A 77 -6.73 -19.83 11.45
N PHE A 78 -7.96 -19.31 11.59
CA PHE A 78 -8.59 -18.49 10.56
C PHE A 78 -7.78 -17.22 10.27
N ALA A 79 -7.29 -16.55 11.32
CA ALA A 79 -6.48 -15.34 11.16
C ALA A 79 -5.14 -15.63 10.48
N GLY A 80 -4.45 -16.71 10.87
CA GLY A 80 -3.20 -17.16 10.24
C GLY A 80 -3.42 -17.48 8.77
N SER A 81 -4.31 -18.42 8.49
CA SER A 81 -4.62 -18.86 7.11
C SER A 81 -4.98 -17.69 6.20
N LEU A 82 -5.82 -16.75 6.68
CA LEU A 82 -6.18 -15.57 5.90
C LEU A 82 -5.00 -14.60 5.72
N THR A 83 -4.22 -14.36 6.78
CA THR A 83 -3.03 -13.49 6.74
C THR A 83 -2.04 -14.00 5.71
N ASP A 84 -1.75 -15.30 5.75
CA ASP A 84 -0.80 -15.94 4.85
C ASP A 84 -1.31 -15.90 3.40
N ALA A 85 -2.60 -16.18 3.20
CA ALA A 85 -3.22 -16.13 1.88
C ALA A 85 -3.15 -14.75 1.22
N ILE A 86 -3.15 -13.64 1.99
CA ILE A 86 -3.18 -12.27 1.45
C ILE A 86 -1.87 -11.50 1.65
N TYR A 87 -0.86 -12.11 2.26
CA TYR A 87 0.36 -11.43 2.72
C TYR A 87 1.04 -10.63 1.59
N ASP A 88 1.38 -11.31 0.50
CA ASP A 88 2.04 -10.68 -0.64
C ASP A 88 1.12 -9.66 -1.33
N ASP A 89 -0.18 -9.89 -1.38
CA ASP A 89 -1.11 -8.96 -2.02
C ASP A 89 -1.15 -7.62 -1.28
N VAL A 90 -1.21 -7.66 0.05
CA VAL A 90 -1.29 -6.46 0.88
C VAL A 90 0.03 -5.71 0.85
N ASN A 91 1.17 -6.41 0.84
CA ASN A 91 2.47 -5.78 0.68
C ASN A 91 2.61 -5.08 -0.68
N ARG A 92 2.09 -5.70 -1.75
CA ARG A 92 2.04 -5.07 -3.08
C ARG A 92 1.12 -3.84 -3.09
N PHE A 93 -0.04 -3.93 -2.44
CA PHE A 93 -0.95 -2.79 -2.29
C PHE A 93 -0.30 -1.64 -1.52
N GLU A 94 0.40 -1.92 -0.41
CA GLU A 94 1.12 -0.92 0.37
C GLU A 94 2.18 -0.20 -0.47
N LEU A 95 3.01 -0.96 -1.20
CA LEU A 95 4.03 -0.37 -2.07
C LEU A 95 3.40 0.51 -3.17
N ALA A 96 2.29 0.08 -3.76
CA ALA A 96 1.60 0.87 -4.77
C ALA A 96 1.04 2.18 -4.21
N MET A 97 0.43 2.15 -3.02
CA MET A 97 -0.08 3.36 -2.35
C MET A 97 1.05 4.29 -1.95
N TYR A 98 2.17 3.73 -1.49
CA TYR A 98 3.37 4.50 -1.16
C TYR A 98 3.89 5.26 -2.39
N LEU A 99 4.10 4.57 -3.51
CA LEU A 99 4.59 5.20 -4.75
C LEU A 99 3.62 6.26 -5.28
N ALA A 100 2.32 5.98 -5.22
CA ALA A 100 1.29 6.94 -5.65
C ALA A 100 1.32 8.21 -4.80
N GLY A 101 1.47 8.09 -3.47
CA GLY A 101 1.57 9.22 -2.56
C GLY A 101 2.87 10.00 -2.78
N TYR A 102 3.99 9.30 -2.81
CA TYR A 102 5.32 9.89 -2.98
C TYR A 102 5.43 10.72 -4.26
N ARG A 103 4.97 10.16 -5.41
CA ARG A 103 4.97 10.88 -6.69
C ARG A 103 4.13 12.16 -6.64
N GLN A 104 2.99 12.13 -5.96
CA GLN A 104 2.18 13.34 -5.81
C GLN A 104 2.90 14.38 -4.96
N GLY A 105 3.59 13.97 -3.89
CA GLY A 105 4.41 14.87 -3.08
C GLY A 105 5.55 15.52 -3.87
N LEU A 106 6.22 14.75 -4.74
CA LEU A 106 7.28 15.28 -5.60
C LEU A 106 6.82 16.30 -6.64
N ASN A 107 5.53 16.31 -6.99
CA ASN A 107 4.98 17.26 -7.95
C ASN A 107 4.51 18.57 -7.27
N GLU A 108 4.54 18.65 -5.94
CA GLU A 108 4.00 19.77 -5.16
C GLU A 108 5.07 20.82 -4.84
N VAL A 109 5.54 21.50 -5.89
CA VAL A 109 6.60 22.53 -5.79
C VAL A 109 6.20 23.65 -4.82
N ALA A 110 4.94 24.09 -4.84
CA ALA A 110 4.46 25.15 -3.96
C ALA A 110 4.57 24.77 -2.48
N LYS A 111 4.23 23.52 -2.13
CA LYS A 111 4.34 23.01 -0.76
C LYS A 111 5.79 22.81 -0.34
N ALA A 112 6.65 22.36 -1.26
CA ALA A 112 8.08 22.30 -0.96
C ALA A 112 8.68 23.68 -0.70
N ASN A 113 8.27 24.72 -1.44
CA ASN A 113 8.72 26.09 -1.17
C ASN A 113 8.29 26.57 0.22
N GLU A 114 7.02 26.34 0.60
CA GLU A 114 6.55 26.67 1.96
C GLU A 114 7.36 25.92 3.04
N LEU A 115 7.65 24.63 2.81
CA LEU A 115 8.42 23.81 3.75
C LEU A 115 9.89 24.26 3.85
N GLU A 116 10.50 24.66 2.73
CA GLU A 116 11.88 25.16 2.69
C GLU A 116 12.04 26.45 3.50
N VAL A 117 11.06 27.36 3.43
CA VAL A 117 11.07 28.57 4.26
C VAL A 117 11.07 28.20 5.74
N LEU A 118 10.20 27.27 6.16
CA LEU A 118 10.17 26.79 7.56
C LEU A 118 11.49 26.10 7.95
N ALA A 119 12.10 25.35 7.04
CA ALA A 119 13.36 24.69 7.29
C ALA A 119 14.52 25.68 7.50
N LEU A 120 14.56 26.75 6.70
CA LEU A 120 15.61 27.78 6.78
C LEU A 120 15.47 28.70 8.00
N GLU A 121 14.29 28.72 8.65
CA GLU A 121 14.10 29.36 9.95
C GLU A 121 14.75 28.55 11.10
N GLU A 122 14.85 27.23 10.96
CA GLU A 122 15.42 26.34 11.98
C GLU A 122 16.86 25.92 11.71
N PHE A 123 17.23 25.78 10.44
CA PHE A 123 18.52 25.26 10.02
C PHE A 123 19.25 26.28 9.14
N ASP A 124 20.55 26.42 9.39
CA ASP A 124 21.40 27.19 8.49
C ASP A 124 21.64 26.42 7.18
N ILE A 125 22.08 27.14 6.15
CA ILE A 125 22.34 26.59 4.82
C ILE A 125 23.36 25.45 4.90
N GLY A 126 24.40 25.57 5.73
CA GLY A 126 25.41 24.53 5.90
C GLY A 126 24.78 23.21 6.39
N SER A 127 23.96 23.27 7.43
CA SER A 127 23.22 22.11 7.93
C SER A 127 22.30 21.49 6.88
N MET A 128 21.68 22.30 6.02
CA MET A 128 20.81 21.79 4.94
C MET A 128 21.58 20.92 3.93
N PHE A 129 22.83 21.27 3.60
CA PHE A 129 23.69 20.48 2.71
C PHE A 129 24.18 19.16 3.30
N GLU A 130 24.10 18.97 4.62
CA GLU A 130 24.54 17.75 5.29
C GLU A 130 23.38 16.78 5.59
N ARG A 131 22.14 17.29 5.56
CA ARG A 131 20.94 16.57 6.01
C ARG A 131 20.40 15.59 4.98
N ARG A 132 20.45 14.30 5.30
CA ARG A 132 19.77 13.25 4.52
C ARG A 132 18.27 13.15 4.77
N ILE A 133 17.81 13.72 5.88
CA ILE A 133 16.43 13.69 6.36
C ILE A 133 16.11 15.10 6.89
N LEU A 134 14.95 15.61 6.50
CA LEU A 134 14.41 16.89 6.92
C LEU A 134 13.36 16.67 8.03
N TYR A 135 12.08 16.54 7.69
CA TYR A 135 10.97 16.34 8.63
C TYR A 135 10.15 15.06 8.33
N GLN A 136 10.71 14.09 7.61
CA GLN A 136 10.01 12.86 7.22
C GLN A 136 9.52 12.05 8.42
N TYR A 137 10.27 12.06 9.52
CA TYR A 137 10.00 11.25 10.73
C TYR A 137 9.91 12.05 12.02
N ASP A 138 10.35 13.31 12.00
CA ASP A 138 10.39 14.19 13.15
C ASP A 138 9.69 15.51 12.82
N ILE A 139 8.51 15.71 13.40
CA ILE A 139 7.67 16.90 13.20
C ILE A 139 7.42 17.56 14.56
N ARG A 140 8.46 17.68 15.38
CA ARG A 140 8.36 18.28 16.72
C ARG A 140 8.19 19.80 16.71
N CYS A 141 8.54 20.46 15.61
CA CYS A 141 8.27 21.89 15.45
C CYS A 141 6.78 22.14 15.21
N ASP A 142 6.16 22.97 16.06
CA ASP A 142 4.73 23.30 15.98
C ASP A 142 4.36 23.92 14.61
N ALA A 143 5.25 24.74 14.03
CA ALA A 143 5.02 25.34 12.72
C ALA A 143 5.01 24.28 11.60
N VAL A 144 5.95 23.33 11.65
CA VAL A 144 6.01 22.22 10.70
C VAL A 144 4.85 21.25 10.92
N GLU A 145 4.42 21.00 12.16
CA GLU A 145 3.28 20.15 12.47
C GLU A 145 1.97 20.74 11.95
N ALA A 146 1.77 22.05 12.15
CA ALA A 146 0.63 22.78 11.61
C ALA A 146 0.64 22.78 10.07
N PHE A 147 1.82 22.96 9.47
CA PHE A 147 2.01 22.87 8.01
C PHE A 147 1.68 21.48 7.47
N TYR A 148 2.19 20.42 8.10
CA TYR A 148 1.91 19.03 7.76
C TYR A 148 0.40 18.75 7.80
N LYS A 149 -0.27 19.08 8.91
CA LYS A 149 -1.73 18.88 9.07
C LYS A 149 -2.51 19.60 7.97
N ARG A 150 -2.14 20.84 7.65
CA ARG A 150 -2.77 21.64 6.58
C ARG A 150 -2.56 21.00 5.21
N CYS A 151 -1.33 20.60 4.89
CA CYS A 151 -1.00 19.96 3.61
C CYS A 151 -1.80 18.68 3.42
N ILE A 152 -1.75 17.77 4.39
CA ILE A 152 -2.49 16.50 4.32
C ILE A 152 -3.99 16.76 4.22
N ALA A 153 -4.56 17.66 5.01
CA ALA A 153 -5.98 17.98 4.93
C ALA A 153 -6.37 18.48 3.51
N SER A 154 -5.62 19.44 2.97
CA SER A 154 -5.90 19.99 1.64
C SER A 154 -5.79 18.95 0.51
N HIS A 155 -4.81 18.05 0.61
CA HIS A 155 -4.58 17.01 -0.40
C HIS A 155 -5.59 15.86 -0.31
N VAL A 156 -5.92 15.44 0.92
CA VAL A 156 -6.88 14.36 1.18
C VAL A 156 -8.29 14.78 0.80
N HIS A 157 -8.72 16.00 1.14
CA HIS A 157 -10.06 16.50 0.76
C HIS A 157 -10.25 16.72 -0.75
N GLY A 158 -9.17 16.61 -1.54
CA GLY A 158 -9.23 16.63 -2.99
C GLY A 158 -9.03 15.23 -3.59
N TYR A 159 -8.01 15.11 -4.43
CA TYR A 159 -7.76 13.95 -5.28
C TYR A 159 -7.30 12.69 -4.51
N GLY A 160 -6.60 12.86 -3.39
CA GLY A 160 -5.97 11.75 -2.67
C GLY A 160 -6.97 10.73 -2.13
N GLU A 161 -8.09 11.19 -1.57
CA GLU A 161 -9.11 10.31 -1.00
C GLU A 161 -9.79 9.45 -2.07
N ASP A 162 -10.17 10.06 -3.20
CA ASP A 162 -10.84 9.37 -4.29
C ASP A 162 -9.95 8.31 -4.94
N LEU A 163 -8.68 8.63 -5.18
CA LEU A 163 -7.70 7.67 -5.70
C LEU A 163 -7.56 6.47 -4.77
N VAL A 164 -7.32 6.70 -3.48
CA VAL A 164 -7.12 5.61 -2.52
C VAL A 164 -8.40 4.78 -2.37
N ARG A 165 -9.56 5.44 -2.33
CA ARG A 165 -10.87 4.78 -2.26
C ARG A 165 -11.11 3.88 -3.46
N GLU A 166 -10.84 4.36 -4.66
CA GLU A 166 -10.97 3.58 -5.89
C GLU A 166 -10.04 2.37 -5.89
N GLN A 167 -8.75 2.58 -5.58
CA GLN A 167 -7.76 1.51 -5.57
C GLN A 167 -8.07 0.46 -4.50
N ALA A 168 -8.45 0.87 -3.29
CA ALA A 168 -8.87 -0.03 -2.23
C ALA A 168 -10.12 -0.83 -2.62
N ALA A 169 -11.08 -0.21 -3.32
CA ALA A 169 -12.28 -0.88 -3.79
C ALA A 169 -11.98 -1.91 -4.88
N ARG A 170 -11.12 -1.57 -5.85
CA ARG A 170 -10.65 -2.49 -6.91
C ARG A 170 -9.87 -3.65 -6.33
N PHE A 171 -8.88 -3.38 -5.47
CA PHE A 171 -8.09 -4.40 -4.77
C PHE A 171 -8.96 -5.36 -3.95
N SER A 172 -9.90 -4.81 -3.18
CA SER A 172 -10.84 -5.64 -2.41
C SER A 172 -11.71 -6.53 -3.30
N ARG A 173 -12.12 -6.04 -4.48
CA ARG A 173 -12.96 -6.77 -5.42
C ARG A 173 -12.20 -7.90 -6.13
N TYR A 174 -11.03 -7.59 -6.70
CA TYR A 174 -10.29 -8.52 -7.54
C TYR A 174 -9.45 -9.52 -6.75
N ILE A 175 -8.94 -9.12 -5.59
CA ILE A 175 -7.99 -9.93 -4.82
C ILE A 175 -8.63 -10.47 -3.54
N LEU A 176 -9.03 -9.58 -2.62
CA LEU A 176 -9.43 -10.00 -1.27
C LEU A 176 -10.72 -10.82 -1.25
N LYS A 177 -11.73 -10.41 -2.04
CA LYS A 177 -13.05 -11.04 -2.02
C LYS A 177 -12.93 -12.54 -2.21
N ARG A 178 -12.26 -12.98 -3.28
CA ARG A 178 -12.11 -14.41 -3.57
C ARG A 178 -11.44 -15.12 -2.40
N LYS A 179 -10.30 -14.62 -1.94
CA LYS A 179 -9.53 -15.23 -0.84
C LYS A 179 -10.38 -15.40 0.42
N VAL A 180 -11.05 -14.32 0.87
CA VAL A 180 -11.93 -14.37 2.05
C VAL A 180 -13.05 -15.39 1.89
N TYR A 181 -13.78 -15.41 0.76
CA TYR A 181 -14.90 -16.34 0.59
C TYR A 181 -14.45 -17.80 0.45
N THR A 182 -13.21 -18.04 0.03
CA THR A 182 -12.62 -19.38 -0.02
C THR A 182 -11.91 -19.80 1.27
N LEU A 183 -11.91 -18.98 2.32
CA LEU A 183 -11.15 -19.21 3.57
C LEU A 183 -11.36 -20.59 4.17
N ASN A 184 -12.60 -21.07 4.21
CA ASN A 184 -12.92 -22.38 4.77
C ASN A 184 -12.27 -23.57 4.03
N HIS A 185 -11.75 -23.38 2.80
CA HIS A 185 -11.09 -24.42 2.00
C HIS A 185 -9.61 -24.59 2.29
N TYR A 186 -8.96 -23.57 2.84
CA TYR A 186 -7.51 -23.58 3.06
C TYR A 186 -7.13 -23.37 4.54
N VAL A 187 -8.11 -23.41 5.46
CA VAL A 187 -7.81 -23.55 6.89
C VAL A 187 -7.45 -25.00 7.16
N ASP A 188 -6.20 -25.22 7.59
CA ASP A 188 -5.73 -26.54 8.00
C ASP A 188 -6.56 -27.05 9.19
N ARG A 189 -7.33 -28.10 8.94
CA ARG A 189 -8.13 -28.76 9.97
C ARG A 189 -7.27 -29.80 10.67
N GLN A 190 -7.12 -29.63 11.97
CA GLN A 190 -6.44 -30.61 12.79
C GLN A 190 -7.29 -31.89 12.93
N LEU A 191 -6.63 -33.05 12.87
CA LEU A 191 -7.21 -34.34 13.25
C LEU A 191 -7.37 -34.39 14.78
N GLN A 192 -8.56 -34.72 15.24
CA GLN A 192 -8.88 -34.92 16.65
C GLN A 192 -9.10 -36.40 16.93
N VAL A 193 -8.57 -36.88 18.06
CA VAL A 193 -8.87 -38.23 18.54
C VAL A 193 -10.31 -38.27 19.06
N ASN A 194 -11.10 -39.19 18.52
CA ASN A 194 -12.48 -39.44 18.91
C ASN A 194 -12.54 -40.60 19.91
N PHE A 195 -12.46 -40.27 21.19
CA PHE A 195 -12.54 -41.27 22.27
C PHE A 195 -13.93 -41.95 22.37
N GLN A 196 -14.95 -41.44 21.68
CA GLN A 196 -16.33 -41.96 21.73
C GLN A 196 -16.64 -42.97 20.62
N SER A 197 -15.80 -43.09 19.59
CA SER A 197 -16.01 -44.04 18.48
C SER A 197 -14.77 -44.92 18.29
N PRO A 198 -14.71 -46.10 18.94
CA PRO A 198 -13.60 -47.04 18.77
C PRO A 198 -13.39 -47.47 17.32
N LYS A 199 -14.46 -47.42 16.50
CA LYS A 199 -14.44 -47.77 15.07
C LYS A 199 -13.97 -46.62 14.18
N ASN A 200 -13.96 -45.39 14.67
CA ASN A 200 -13.48 -44.23 13.92
C ASN A 200 -12.71 -43.28 14.86
N PRO A 201 -11.47 -43.67 15.23
CA PRO A 201 -10.71 -43.04 16.32
C PRO A 201 -10.23 -41.63 15.98
N TYR A 202 -10.38 -41.17 14.73
CA TYR A 202 -10.00 -39.84 14.29
C TYR A 202 -11.19 -39.14 13.64
N ARG A 203 -11.34 -37.85 13.92
CA ARG A 203 -12.30 -36.95 13.26
C ARG A 203 -11.62 -35.65 12.89
N GLU A 204 -11.95 -35.08 11.74
CA GLU A 204 -11.56 -33.69 11.46
C GLU A 204 -12.31 -32.72 12.38
N SER A 205 -11.64 -31.63 12.70
CA SER A 205 -12.26 -30.55 13.44
C SER A 205 -13.30 -29.82 12.57
N ASN A 206 -14.55 -29.74 13.01
CA ASN A 206 -15.66 -29.12 12.26
C ASN A 206 -15.75 -27.59 12.40
N TYR A 207 -14.63 -26.87 12.46
CA TYR A 207 -14.69 -25.41 12.50
C TYR A 207 -14.81 -24.80 11.10
N THR A 208 -15.89 -24.05 10.90
CA THR A 208 -16.12 -23.26 9.69
C THR A 208 -16.64 -21.86 10.04
N LEU A 209 -16.36 -20.90 9.17
CA LEU A 209 -17.03 -19.60 9.21
C LEU A 209 -18.30 -19.67 8.38
N SER A 210 -19.40 -19.16 8.93
CA SER A 210 -20.65 -18.99 8.20
C SER A 210 -20.51 -17.94 7.10
N GLN A 211 -21.41 -17.97 6.12
CA GLN A 211 -21.44 -16.96 5.05
C GLN A 211 -21.57 -15.53 5.57
N GLN A 212 -22.33 -15.33 6.66
CA GLN A 212 -22.47 -14.01 7.30
C GLN A 212 -21.15 -13.54 7.91
N GLU A 213 -20.38 -14.44 8.52
CA GLU A 213 -19.07 -14.14 9.09
C GLU A 213 -18.04 -13.83 8.00
N LEU A 214 -18.02 -14.60 6.91
CA LEU A 214 -17.16 -14.33 5.75
C LEU A 214 -17.49 -12.97 5.11
N ALA A 215 -18.78 -12.65 4.96
CA ALA A 215 -19.21 -11.34 4.45
C ALA A 215 -18.84 -10.20 5.41
N GLY A 216 -18.97 -10.41 6.73
CA GLY A 216 -18.52 -9.47 7.75
C GLY A 216 -17.02 -9.22 7.70
N LEU A 217 -16.24 -10.30 7.57
CA LEU A 217 -14.79 -10.27 7.45
C LEU A 217 -14.36 -9.52 6.18
N ASN A 218 -14.95 -9.83 5.03
CA ASN A 218 -14.68 -9.13 3.77
C ASN A 218 -14.96 -7.61 3.88
N ARG A 219 -16.06 -7.22 4.52
CA ARG A 219 -16.36 -5.79 4.79
C ARG A 219 -15.32 -5.15 5.71
N LYS A 220 -14.85 -5.86 6.74
CA LYS A 220 -13.81 -5.40 7.66
C LYS A 220 -12.49 -5.20 6.93
N LEU A 221 -12.07 -6.16 6.10
CA LEU A 221 -10.85 -6.07 5.29
C LEU A 221 -10.91 -4.89 4.31
N LYS A 222 -12.03 -4.72 3.59
CA LYS A 222 -12.20 -3.58 2.67
C LYS A 222 -12.01 -2.24 3.37
N LYS A 223 -12.62 -2.05 4.55
CA LYS A 223 -12.45 -0.83 5.36
C LYS A 223 -11.01 -0.65 5.86
N PHE A 224 -10.36 -1.75 6.26
CA PHE A 224 -8.98 -1.73 6.68
C PHE A 224 -8.07 -1.24 5.54
N ILE A 225 -8.15 -1.87 4.37
CA ILE A 225 -7.30 -1.53 3.21
C ILE A 225 -7.46 -0.07 2.80
N TYR A 226 -8.68 0.46 2.83
CA TYR A 226 -8.91 1.87 2.56
C TYR A 226 -8.20 2.77 3.59
N ARG A 227 -8.45 2.56 4.88
CA ARG A 227 -7.88 3.38 5.97
C ARG A 227 -6.34 3.30 5.98
N ASP A 228 -5.83 2.09 5.84
CA ASP A 228 -4.40 1.81 5.90
C ASP A 228 -3.69 2.34 4.65
N GLY A 229 -4.29 2.13 3.47
CA GLY A 229 -3.83 2.72 2.22
C GLY A 229 -3.77 4.25 2.27
N LEU A 230 -4.78 4.90 2.86
CA LEU A 230 -4.78 6.36 3.01
C LEU A 230 -3.66 6.83 3.92
N ARG A 231 -3.41 6.13 5.05
CA ARG A 231 -2.28 6.43 5.94
C ARG A 231 -0.95 6.32 5.20
N ILE A 232 -0.73 5.24 4.46
CA ILE A 232 0.51 5.00 3.69
C ILE A 232 0.69 6.08 2.64
N TYR A 233 -0.36 6.36 1.88
CA TYR A 233 -0.36 7.38 0.84
C TYR A 233 0.01 8.76 1.39
N CYS A 234 -0.63 9.21 2.48
CA CYS A 234 -0.34 10.52 3.07
C CYS A 234 1.08 10.61 3.65
N SER A 235 1.55 9.54 4.28
CA SER A 235 2.93 9.48 4.78
C SER A 235 3.95 9.57 3.64
N ALA A 236 3.71 8.86 2.54
CA ALA A 236 4.58 8.90 1.37
C ALA A 236 4.52 10.27 0.65
N TYR A 237 3.35 10.87 0.55
CA TYR A 237 3.15 12.22 0.03
C TYR A 237 4.00 13.25 0.81
N TRP A 238 3.97 13.18 2.14
CA TRP A 238 4.83 14.03 2.98
C TRP A 238 6.31 13.80 2.73
N CYS A 239 6.74 12.53 2.59
CA CYS A 239 8.12 12.20 2.24
C CYS A 239 8.53 12.82 0.89
N GLY A 240 7.66 12.76 -0.13
CA GLY A 240 7.91 13.36 -1.43
C GLY A 240 8.14 14.87 -1.36
N ILE A 241 7.35 15.60 -0.56
CA ILE A 241 7.55 17.05 -0.36
C ILE A 241 8.91 17.33 0.29
N ASN A 242 9.27 16.58 1.33
CA ASN A 242 10.54 16.76 2.03
C ASN A 242 11.73 16.48 1.11
N ASP A 243 11.67 15.39 0.36
CA ASP A 243 12.74 15.02 -0.58
C ASP A 243 12.86 16.04 -1.71
N LEU A 244 11.77 16.69 -2.12
CA LEU A 244 11.82 17.79 -3.10
C LEU A 244 12.59 19.01 -2.58
N VAL A 245 12.53 19.30 -1.28
CA VAL A 245 13.35 20.33 -0.63
C VAL A 245 14.82 19.88 -0.62
N LEU A 246 15.10 18.69 -0.10
CA LEU A 246 16.46 18.17 0.04
C LEU A 246 17.20 18.06 -1.30
N ARG A 247 16.51 17.71 -2.39
CA ARG A 247 17.08 17.66 -3.75
C ARG A 247 17.67 18.99 -4.24
N ARG A 248 17.27 20.13 -3.68
CA ARG A 248 17.84 21.44 -4.00
C ARG A 248 19.24 21.62 -3.42
N TYR A 249 19.53 20.90 -2.35
CA TYR A 249 20.80 20.92 -1.62
C TYR A 249 21.67 19.70 -1.95
N HIS A 250 21.09 18.63 -2.50
CA HIS A 250 21.78 17.42 -2.95
C HIS A 250 21.52 17.12 -4.45
N PRO A 251 22.11 17.90 -5.37
CA PRO A 251 21.91 17.72 -6.81
C PRO A 251 22.51 16.43 -7.39
#